data_AF-A0A7U9KW88-F1
#
_entry.id   AF-A0A7U9KW88-F1
#
_cell.length_a   1.000
_cell.length_b   1.000
_cell.length_c   1.000
_cell.angle_alpha   90.00
_cell.angle_beta   90.00
_cell.angle_gamma   90.00
#
_symmetry.space_group_name_H-M   'P 1'
#
loop_
_entity.id
_entity.type
_entity.pdbx_description
1 polymer ?
#
loop_
_entity_poly.entity_id
_entity_poly.type
_entity_poly.pdbx_seq_one_letter_code
_entity_poly.pdbx_strand_id
1 'polypeptide(L)'
;MKRTLQQAEAFLGAWRVVFHEPTRDSGTSSYLLSSRTASTEAAARATASRWHRTAAAGTAGQRLTQMVICEVTFRPSASCRGCALAWAARADAGTAEPSELRLLIEENEAKVVGFGNSVADVIASASPEDIWDVEPYRDPFGRVNWADVRADIGKAAMSTLRQTPYGLLWLDQG
;
A
#
# COMPACT_ATOMS: atom_id res chain seq x y z
N MET A 1 -18.76 -8.30 -29.02
CA MET A 1 -17.30 -8.54 -28.89
C MET A 1 -16.98 -8.77 -27.42
N LYS A 2 -16.75 -10.03 -27.03
CA LYS A 2 -16.31 -10.41 -25.69
C LYS A 2 -14.82 -10.07 -25.57
N ARG A 3 -14.45 -9.09 -24.74
CA ARG A 3 -13.07 -8.92 -24.28
C ARG A 3 -12.82 -10.00 -23.23
N THR A 4 -12.37 -11.15 -23.71
CA THR A 4 -11.98 -12.28 -22.89
C THR A 4 -10.82 -11.87 -21.99
N LEU A 5 -10.92 -12.27 -20.73
CA LEU A 5 -9.94 -12.17 -19.65
C LEU A 5 -8.56 -12.72 -20.03
N GLN A 6 -7.78 -11.96 -20.80
CA GLN A 6 -6.37 -12.23 -21.06
C GLN A 6 -5.56 -10.95 -20.84
N GLN A 7 -5.36 -10.61 -19.57
CA GLN A 7 -4.23 -9.80 -19.09
C GLN A 7 -4.09 -9.99 -17.58
N ALA A 8 -3.96 -11.25 -17.18
CA ALA A 8 -3.36 -11.62 -15.90
C ALA A 8 -1.87 -11.93 -16.14
N GLU A 9 -1.19 -11.15 -16.99
CA GLU A 9 0.26 -11.00 -16.81
C GLU A 9 0.42 -10.47 -15.39
N ALA A 10 1.22 -11.18 -14.59
CA ALA A 10 1.54 -10.75 -13.25
C ALA A 10 2.19 -9.36 -13.36
N PHE A 11 1.42 -8.30 -13.12
CA PHE A 11 1.91 -6.92 -13.10
C PHE A 11 2.74 -6.76 -11.82
N LEU A 12 3.97 -7.29 -11.88
CA LEU A 12 4.97 -7.18 -10.83
C LEU A 12 5.47 -5.74 -10.78
N GLY A 13 5.56 -5.18 -9.57
CA GLY A 13 5.88 -3.77 -9.36
C GLY A 13 4.72 -2.82 -9.67
N ALA A 14 3.49 -3.17 -9.31
CA ALA A 14 2.32 -2.32 -9.50
C ALA A 14 1.45 -2.20 -8.24
N TRP A 15 0.75 -1.08 -8.12
CA TRP A 15 -0.32 -0.88 -7.15
C TRP A 15 -1.65 -1.30 -7.76
N ARG A 16 -2.41 -2.11 -7.02
CA ARG A 16 -3.82 -2.36 -7.27
C ARG A 16 -4.65 -1.52 -6.31
N VAL A 17 -5.49 -0.64 -6.85
CA VAL A 17 -6.42 0.19 -6.07
C VAL A 17 -7.83 -0.26 -6.40
N VAL A 18 -8.58 -0.71 -5.39
CA VAL A 18 -9.97 -1.17 -5.53
C VAL A 18 -10.92 -0.12 -4.96
N PHE A 19 -11.89 0.24 -5.78
CA PHE A 19 -13.03 1.07 -5.43
C PHE A 19 -14.26 0.18 -5.22
N HIS A 20 -15.05 0.51 -4.21
CA HIS A 20 -16.32 -0.14 -3.91
C HIS A 20 -17.44 0.91 -3.85
N GLU A 21 -18.61 0.59 -4.41
CA GLU A 21 -19.84 1.36 -4.26
C GLU A 21 -20.50 1.01 -2.93
N PRO A 22 -20.49 1.89 -1.91
CA PRO A 22 -21.00 1.54 -0.58
C PRO A 22 -22.49 1.16 -0.55
N THR A 23 -23.26 1.58 -1.55
CA THR A 23 -24.72 1.38 -1.60
C THR A 23 -25.15 0.16 -2.42
N ARG A 24 -24.21 -0.60 -3.00
CA ARG A 24 -24.50 -1.79 -3.82
C ARG A 24 -23.41 -2.85 -3.65
N ASP A 25 -23.81 -4.08 -3.38
CA ASP A 25 -22.89 -5.22 -3.21
C ASP A 25 -22.11 -5.60 -4.48
N SER A 26 -22.53 -5.12 -5.66
CA SER A 26 -22.00 -5.55 -6.95
C SER A 26 -21.09 -4.51 -7.65
N GLY A 27 -20.78 -3.39 -7.01
CA GLY A 27 -20.05 -2.29 -7.63
C GLY A 27 -18.57 -2.24 -7.26
N THR A 28 -17.71 -3.02 -7.91
CA THR A 28 -16.25 -2.89 -7.76
C THR A 28 -15.57 -2.40 -9.02
N SER A 29 -14.70 -1.40 -8.89
CA SER A 29 -13.77 -0.98 -9.95
C SER A 29 -12.34 -1.12 -9.46
N SER A 30 -11.41 -1.55 -10.32
CA SER A 30 -10.00 -1.67 -9.93
C SER A 30 -9.07 -0.99 -10.93
N TYR A 31 -8.06 -0.31 -10.42
CA TYR A 31 -7.01 0.34 -11.21
C TYR A 31 -5.66 -0.30 -10.90
N LEU A 32 -4.89 -0.53 -11.95
CA LEU A 32 -3.49 -0.98 -11.86
C LEU A 32 -2.60 0.20 -12.22
N LEU A 33 -1.68 0.54 -11.32
CA LEU A 33 -0.77 1.67 -11.46
C LEU A 33 0.67 1.18 -11.32
N SER A 34 1.54 1.54 -12.25
CA SER A 34 2.96 1.21 -12.12
C SER A 34 3.57 1.90 -10.90
N SER A 35 4.40 1.18 -10.14
CA SER A 35 5.19 1.79 -9.06
C SER A 35 6.17 2.85 -9.53
N ARG A 36 6.54 2.83 -10.82
CA ARG A 36 7.43 3.83 -11.41
C ARG A 36 6.79 5.21 -11.49
N THR A 37 5.46 5.27 -11.64
CA THR A 37 4.70 6.53 -11.72
C THR A 37 3.96 6.84 -10.42
N ALA A 38 3.66 5.82 -9.61
CA ALA A 38 3.10 5.95 -8.27
C ALA A 38 4.03 5.26 -7.27
N SER A 39 5.09 5.95 -6.85
CA SER A 39 6.14 5.42 -5.96
C SER A 39 5.73 5.27 -4.50
N THR A 40 4.49 5.63 -4.17
CA THR A 40 3.91 5.46 -2.84
C THR A 40 2.45 5.05 -2.96
N GLU A 41 1.92 4.41 -1.93
CA GLU A 41 0.50 4.09 -1.81
C GLU A 41 -0.37 5.36 -1.92
N ALA A 42 0.02 6.47 -1.27
CA ALA A 42 -0.68 7.75 -1.37
C ALA A 42 -0.74 8.29 -2.81
N ALA A 43 0.37 8.21 -3.54
CA ALA A 43 0.42 8.60 -4.95
C ALA A 43 -0.45 7.68 -5.83
N ALA A 44 -0.48 6.37 -5.52
CA ALA A 44 -1.35 5.41 -6.19
C ALA A 44 -2.83 5.74 -5.94
N ARG A 45 -3.19 5.99 -4.68
CA ARG A 45 -4.55 6.36 -4.25
C ARG A 45 -5.04 7.64 -4.92
N ALA A 46 -4.19 8.68 -4.96
CA ALA A 46 -4.49 9.95 -5.62
C ALA A 46 -4.64 9.80 -7.14
N THR A 47 -3.75 9.04 -7.78
CA THR A 47 -3.79 8.80 -9.23
C THR A 47 -5.02 7.99 -9.62
N ALA A 48 -5.33 6.92 -8.90
CA ALA A 48 -6.51 6.10 -9.14
C ALA A 48 -7.80 6.92 -8.94
N SER A 49 -7.87 7.74 -7.88
CA SER A 49 -8.98 8.67 -7.65
C SER A 49 -9.17 9.65 -8.82
N ARG A 50 -8.08 10.19 -9.36
CA ARG A 50 -8.13 11.08 -10.53
C ARG A 50 -8.67 10.35 -11.75
N TRP A 51 -8.13 9.17 -12.07
CA TRP A 51 -8.59 8.37 -13.21
C TRP A 51 -10.05 7.95 -13.08
N HIS A 52 -10.47 7.59 -11.87
CA HIS A 52 -11.85 7.22 -11.58
C HIS A 52 -12.81 8.39 -11.83
N ARG A 53 -12.50 9.59 -11.35
CA ARG A 53 -13.30 10.79 -11.62
C ARG A 53 -13.38 11.11 -13.11
N THR A 54 -12.27 10.99 -13.85
CA THR A 54 -12.28 11.22 -15.30
C THR A 54 -13.13 10.20 -16.05
N ALA A 55 -13.05 8.92 -15.68
CA ALA A 55 -13.87 7.86 -16.29
C ALA A 55 -15.36 8.05 -15.99
N ALA A 56 -15.72 8.41 -14.75
CA ALA A 56 -17.09 8.67 -14.33
C ALA A 56 -17.69 9.93 -14.98
N ALA A 57 -16.88 10.97 -15.21
CA ALA A 57 -17.35 12.19 -15.90
C ALA A 57 -17.71 11.95 -17.38
N GLY A 58 -17.10 10.95 -18.02
CA GLY A 58 -17.41 10.57 -19.41
C GLY A 58 -18.69 9.76 -19.57
N THR A 59 -19.32 9.33 -18.48
CA THR A 59 -20.59 8.56 -18.49
C THR A 59 -21.74 9.49 -18.13
N ALA A 60 -22.37 10.09 -19.15
CA ALA A 60 -23.46 11.05 -18.99
C ALA A 60 -24.60 10.49 -18.12
N GLY A 61 -24.90 11.18 -17.01
CA GLY A 61 -26.20 11.10 -16.34
C GLY A 61 -26.36 10.11 -15.17
N GLN A 62 -25.35 9.31 -14.81
CA GLN A 62 -25.44 8.51 -13.59
C GLN A 62 -25.04 9.35 -12.38
N ARG A 63 -25.92 9.43 -11.37
CA ARG A 63 -25.58 9.92 -10.02
C ARG A 63 -24.20 9.38 -9.69
N LEU A 64 -23.24 10.27 -9.44
CA LEU A 64 -21.91 9.92 -8.95
C LEU A 64 -22.10 9.21 -7.61
N THR A 65 -22.36 7.91 -7.62
CA THR A 65 -22.34 7.16 -6.37
C THR A 65 -20.92 7.26 -5.88
N GLN A 66 -20.77 7.76 -4.66
CA GLN A 66 -19.47 8.03 -4.06
C GLN A 66 -18.75 6.70 -3.84
N MET A 67 -18.01 6.25 -4.85
CA MET A 67 -17.16 5.08 -4.74
C MET A 67 -15.98 5.40 -3.82
N VAL A 68 -15.73 4.50 -2.88
CA VAL A 68 -14.66 4.63 -1.89
C VAL A 68 -13.56 3.63 -2.17
N ILE A 69 -12.31 4.01 -1.91
CA ILE A 69 -11.19 3.09 -2.03
C ILE A 69 -11.17 2.19 -0.81
N CYS A 70 -11.45 0.90 -1.00
CA CYS A 70 -11.49 -0.09 0.07
C CYS A 70 -10.19 -0.89 0.21
N GLU A 71 -9.43 -1.04 -0.88
CA GLU A 71 -8.20 -1.84 -0.89
C GLU A 71 -7.11 -1.12 -1.71
N VAL A 72 -5.90 -1.06 -1.16
CA VAL A 72 -4.71 -0.61 -1.88
C VAL A 72 -3.58 -1.60 -1.60
N THR A 73 -3.20 -2.36 -2.62
CA THR A 73 -2.26 -3.48 -2.48
C THR A 73 -1.12 -3.32 -3.47
N PHE A 74 0.12 -3.32 -2.98
CA PHE A 74 1.30 -3.40 -3.79
C PHE A 74 1.56 -4.84 -4.21
N ARG A 75 1.82 -5.06 -5.50
CA ARG A 75 2.16 -6.37 -6.05
C ARG A 75 3.66 -6.40 -6.37
N PRO A 76 4.52 -6.81 -5.43
CA PRO A 76 5.96 -6.97 -5.71
C PRO A 76 6.20 -8.13 -6.67
N SER A 77 7.40 -8.17 -7.28
CA SER A 77 7.83 -9.32 -8.09
C SER A 77 8.04 -10.59 -7.26
N ALA A 78 8.49 -10.41 -6.03
CA ALA A 78 8.58 -11.43 -5.00
C ALA A 78 8.35 -10.77 -3.65
N SER A 79 7.47 -11.32 -2.81
CA SER A 79 7.30 -10.83 -1.44
C SER A 79 8.39 -11.44 -0.56
N CYS A 80 9.32 -10.62 -0.09
CA CYS A 80 10.49 -11.07 0.67
C CYS A 80 10.96 -10.00 1.66
N ARG A 81 10.75 -10.22 2.96
CA ARG A 81 11.13 -9.29 4.03
C ARG A 81 12.63 -9.01 4.05
N GLY A 82 13.47 -10.05 4.05
CA GLY A 82 14.93 -9.90 4.04
C GLY A 82 15.45 -9.15 2.81
N CYS A 83 14.84 -9.38 1.64
CA CYS A 83 15.17 -8.67 0.41
C CYS A 83 14.74 -7.19 0.48
N ALA A 84 13.56 -6.90 1.04
CA ALA A 84 13.07 -5.54 1.28
C ALA A 84 14.02 -4.77 2.21
N LEU A 85 14.52 -5.42 3.25
CA LEU A 85 15.48 -4.85 4.19
C LEU A 85 16.84 -4.58 3.59
N ALA A 86 17.42 -5.57 2.89
CA ALA A 86 18.67 -5.40 2.18
C ALA A 86 18.59 -4.27 1.15
N TRP A 87 17.45 -4.16 0.46
CA TRP A 87 17.19 -3.07 -0.47
C TRP A 87 17.10 -1.71 0.24
N ALA A 88 16.37 -1.63 1.35
CA ALA A 88 16.23 -0.41 2.15
C ALA A 88 17.59 0.06 2.69
N ALA A 89 18.34 -0.84 3.32
CA ALA A 89 19.69 -0.57 3.83
C ALA A 89 20.60 -0.09 2.71
N ARG A 90 20.60 -0.73 1.53
CA ARG A 90 21.41 -0.29 0.39
C ARG A 90 21.00 1.10 -0.11
N ALA A 91 19.71 1.39 -0.15
CA ALA A 91 19.21 2.69 -0.56
C ALA A 91 19.59 3.81 0.42
N ASP A 92 19.76 3.49 1.71
CA ASP A 92 20.22 4.44 2.73
C ASP A 92 21.75 4.59 2.74
N ALA A 93 22.47 3.49 2.53
CA ALA A 93 23.93 3.44 2.55
C ALA A 93 24.59 4.11 1.32
N GLY A 94 23.87 4.22 0.20
CA GLY A 94 24.40 4.76 -1.05
C GLY A 94 25.55 3.90 -1.62
N THR A 95 26.79 4.33 -1.37
CA THR A 95 28.03 3.69 -1.87
C THR A 95 28.83 2.96 -0.79
N ALA A 96 28.21 2.63 0.36
CA ALA A 96 28.89 1.96 1.45
C ALA A 96 29.50 0.60 1.06
N GLU A 97 30.58 0.23 1.75
CA GLU A 97 31.27 -1.04 1.58
C GLU A 97 30.38 -2.22 2.05
N PRO A 98 30.61 -3.45 1.56
CA PRO A 98 29.78 -4.61 1.93
C PRO A 98 29.65 -4.88 3.43
N SER A 99 30.70 -4.60 4.22
CA SER A 99 30.69 -4.74 5.68
C SER A 99 29.79 -3.71 6.36
N GLU A 100 29.77 -2.48 5.85
CA GLU A 100 28.92 -1.39 6.34
C GLU A 100 27.45 -1.67 6.00
N LEU A 101 27.20 -2.20 4.79
CA LEU A 101 25.88 -2.62 4.38
C LEU A 101 25.30 -3.72 5.29
N ARG A 102 26.14 -4.66 5.74
CA ARG A 102 25.70 -5.70 6.68
C ARG A 102 25.25 -5.12 8.01
N LEU A 103 26.02 -4.19 8.57
CA LEU A 103 25.65 -3.51 9.82
C LEU A 103 24.35 -2.72 9.65
N LEU A 104 24.18 -2.02 8.53
CA LEU A 104 22.94 -1.28 8.23
C LEU A 104 21.73 -2.20 8.05
N ILE A 105 21.90 -3.41 7.51
CA ILE A 105 20.83 -4.41 7.46
C ILE A 105 20.43 -4.84 8.86
N GLU A 106 21.41 -5.12 9.73
CA GLU A 106 21.17 -5.51 11.12
C GLU A 106 20.51 -4.37 11.92
N GLU A 107 20.93 -3.12 11.71
CA GLU A 107 20.28 -1.94 12.30
C GLU A 107 18.85 -1.74 11.79
N ASN A 108 18.63 -1.87 10.48
CA ASN A 108 17.28 -1.73 9.90
C ASN A 108 16.36 -2.88 10.35
N GLU A 109 16.88 -4.10 10.49
CA GLU A 109 16.14 -5.26 11.01
C GLU A 109 15.59 -4.96 12.42
N ALA A 110 16.39 -4.37 13.30
CA ALA A 110 15.97 -3.98 14.65
C ALA A 110 14.87 -2.90 14.65
N LYS A 111 14.78 -2.11 13.58
CA LYS A 111 13.77 -1.05 13.39
C LYS A 111 12.51 -1.53 12.68
N VAL A 112 12.46 -2.77 12.16
CA VAL A 112 11.25 -3.24 11.46
C VAL A 112 10.13 -3.47 12.45
N VAL A 113 9.07 -2.70 12.28
CA VAL A 113 7.81 -2.87 13.01
C VAL A 113 6.90 -3.84 12.27
N GLY A 114 6.83 -3.76 10.94
CA GLY A 114 5.94 -4.60 10.14
C GLY A 114 6.35 -4.73 8.68
N PHE A 115 5.83 -5.76 8.02
CA PHE A 115 6.06 -6.06 6.61
C PHE A 115 4.81 -6.64 5.95
N GLY A 116 4.50 -6.21 4.74
CA GLY A 116 3.34 -6.71 4.01
C GLY A 116 3.22 -6.14 2.60
N ASN A 117 2.12 -6.45 1.91
CA ASN A 117 1.85 -5.95 0.56
C ASN A 117 0.78 -4.85 0.57
N SER A 118 0.05 -4.68 1.67
CA SER A 118 -0.88 -3.58 1.93
C SER A 118 -0.58 -2.95 3.29
N VAL A 119 -1.15 -1.77 3.58
CA VAL A 119 -1.07 -1.17 4.92
C VAL A 119 -1.71 -2.09 5.97
N ALA A 120 -2.82 -2.74 5.62
CA ALA A 120 -3.48 -3.70 6.49
C ALA A 120 -2.57 -4.89 6.83
N ASP A 121 -1.87 -5.45 5.84
CA ASP A 121 -0.92 -6.56 6.04
C ASP A 121 0.22 -6.14 6.97
N VAL A 122 0.76 -4.93 6.75
CA VAL A 122 1.85 -4.38 7.55
C VAL A 122 1.42 -4.23 9.01
N ILE A 123 0.21 -3.72 9.26
CA ILE A 123 -0.31 -3.53 10.62
C ILE A 123 -0.61 -4.88 11.27
N ALA A 124 -1.23 -5.81 10.55
CA ALA A 124 -1.48 -7.16 11.04
C ALA A 124 -0.16 -7.87 11.40
N SER A 125 0.90 -7.67 10.60
CA SER A 125 2.23 -8.22 10.90
C SER A 125 2.89 -7.57 12.11
N ALA A 126 2.60 -6.28 12.38
CA ALA A 126 3.12 -5.53 13.51
C ALA A 126 2.35 -5.81 14.81
N SER A 127 1.13 -6.35 14.70
CA SER A 127 0.27 -6.70 15.83
C SER A 127 -0.19 -8.15 15.75
N PRO A 128 0.71 -9.12 15.99
CA PRO A 128 0.36 -10.55 15.92
C PRO A 128 -0.70 -10.99 16.95
N GLU A 129 -1.05 -10.14 17.92
CA GLU A 129 -2.10 -10.38 18.94
C GLU A 129 -3.29 -9.40 18.83
N ASP A 130 -3.45 -8.67 17.71
CA ASP A 130 -4.53 -7.67 17.51
C ASP A 130 -4.62 -6.60 18.62
N ILE A 131 -3.48 -6.27 19.22
CA ILE A 131 -3.35 -5.27 20.31
C ILE A 131 -3.71 -3.86 19.82
N TRP A 132 -3.58 -3.60 18.51
CA TRP A 132 -3.86 -2.30 17.93
C TRP A 132 -5.36 -2.14 17.71
N ASP A 133 -5.97 -1.26 18.51
CA ASP A 133 -7.37 -0.91 18.33
C ASP A 133 -7.56 -0.08 17.04
N VAL A 134 -8.10 -0.72 16.01
CA VAL A 134 -8.45 -0.07 14.74
C VAL A 134 -9.87 0.48 14.72
N GLU A 135 -10.66 0.27 15.78
CA GLU A 135 -12.05 0.73 15.89
C GLU A 135 -12.21 2.25 15.73
N PRO A 136 -11.32 3.12 16.26
CA PRO A 136 -11.41 4.58 16.06
C PRO A 136 -11.36 5.01 14.59
N TYR A 137 -10.80 4.16 13.73
CA TYR A 137 -10.64 4.42 12.31
C TYR A 137 -11.74 3.79 11.47
N ARG A 138 -12.73 3.12 12.09
CA ARG A 138 -13.85 2.55 11.34
C ARG A 138 -14.87 3.62 10.97
N ASP A 139 -15.31 3.56 9.71
CA ASP A 139 -16.46 4.33 9.27
C ASP A 139 -17.78 3.73 9.81
N PRO A 140 -18.92 4.43 9.66
CA PRO A 140 -20.23 3.91 10.09
C PRO A 140 -20.66 2.59 9.42
N PHE A 141 -19.93 2.13 8.41
CA PHE A 141 -20.16 0.87 7.70
C PHE A 141 -19.17 -0.23 8.14
N GLY A 142 -18.40 0.00 9.21
CA GLY A 142 -17.45 -0.96 9.79
C GLY A 142 -16.13 -1.09 9.03
N ARG A 143 -15.82 -0.19 8.09
CA ARG A 143 -14.60 -0.24 7.26
C ARG A 143 -13.52 0.62 7.86
N VAL A 144 -12.31 0.08 7.97
CA VAL A 144 -11.15 0.81 8.48
C VAL A 144 -10.64 1.82 7.46
N ASN A 145 -10.52 3.09 7.86
CA ASN A 145 -9.88 4.14 7.08
C ASN A 145 -8.35 4.06 7.25
N TRP A 146 -7.71 3.22 6.43
CA TRP A 146 -6.25 3.05 6.43
C TRP A 146 -5.46 4.33 6.14
N ALA A 147 -6.08 5.36 5.56
CA ALA A 147 -5.42 6.65 5.38
C ALA A 147 -5.21 7.38 6.71
N ASP A 148 -6.19 7.31 7.62
CA ASP A 148 -6.11 7.91 8.95
C ASP A 148 -5.16 7.11 9.83
N VAL A 149 -5.25 5.78 9.78
CA VAL A 149 -4.29 4.88 10.47
C VAL A 149 -2.86 5.18 10.04
N ARG A 150 -2.61 5.35 8.74
CA ARG A 150 -1.29 5.72 8.23
C ARG A 150 -0.84 7.11 8.69
N ALA A 151 -1.76 8.08 8.69
CA ALA A 151 -1.44 9.42 9.16
C ALA A 151 -1.01 9.38 10.63
N ASP A 152 -1.66 8.56 11.45
CA ASP A 152 -1.32 8.41 12.86
C ASP A 152 -0.06 7.58 13.07
N ILE A 153 0.20 6.52 12.28
CA ILE A 153 1.51 5.83 12.24
C ILE A 153 2.64 6.83 11.94
N GLY A 154 2.44 7.71 10.96
CA GLY A 154 3.41 8.74 10.61
C GLY A 154 3.59 9.82 11.69
N LYS A 155 2.57 10.08 12.51
CA LYS A 155 2.65 11.01 13.65
C LYS A 155 3.29 10.39 14.90
N ALA A 156 3.09 9.10 15.14
CA ALA A 156 3.23 8.53 16.48
C ALA A 156 4.67 8.21 16.93
N ALA A 157 5.68 8.08 16.07
CA ALA A 157 7.00 7.64 16.55
C ALA A 157 8.16 7.90 15.57
N MET A 158 8.13 8.99 14.79
CA MET A 158 9.09 9.18 13.69
C MET A 158 9.11 8.04 12.66
N SER A 159 8.19 7.07 12.71
CA SER A 159 8.23 5.88 11.86
C SER A 159 7.90 6.18 10.39
N THR A 160 8.39 5.34 9.47
CA THR A 160 8.17 5.47 8.03
C THR A 160 7.66 4.18 7.41
N LEU A 161 6.70 4.31 6.47
CA LEU A 161 6.24 3.23 5.61
C LEU A 161 6.93 3.32 4.25
N ARG A 162 7.89 2.43 3.99
CA ARG A 162 8.72 2.42 2.79
C ARG A 162 8.23 1.38 1.79
N GLN A 163 8.05 1.80 0.55
CA GLN A 163 7.83 0.88 -0.57
C GLN A 163 9.18 0.36 -1.08
N THR A 164 9.31 -0.95 -1.20
CA THR A 164 10.46 -1.62 -1.82
C THR A 164 9.98 -2.45 -3.02
N PRO A 165 10.86 -2.91 -3.92
CA PRO A 165 10.49 -3.88 -4.95
C PRO A 165 9.93 -5.20 -4.41
N TYR A 166 10.13 -5.49 -3.12
CA TYR A 166 9.81 -6.75 -2.48
C TYR A 166 8.64 -6.68 -1.48
N GLY A 167 8.02 -5.52 -1.31
CA GLY A 167 6.91 -5.30 -0.38
C GLY A 167 6.98 -3.93 0.30
N LEU A 168 6.05 -3.71 1.23
CA LEU A 168 5.99 -2.53 2.10
C LEU A 168 6.66 -2.86 3.44
N LEU A 169 7.52 -1.96 3.88
CA LEU A 169 8.32 -2.10 5.10
C LEU A 169 7.99 -0.94 6.03
N TRP A 170 7.52 -1.22 7.24
CA TRP A 170 7.33 -0.21 8.28
C TRP A 170 8.54 -0.20 9.19
N LEU A 171 9.26 0.92 9.19
CA LEU A 171 10.46 1.14 9.98
C LEU A 171 10.18 2.16 11.08
N ASP A 172 10.50 1.81 12.31
CA ASP A 172 10.66 2.78 13.39
C ASP A 172 11.88 3.67 13.12
N GLN A 173 11.83 4.93 13.53
CA GLN A 173 12.97 5.85 13.47
C GLN A 173 13.35 6.41 14.85
N GLY A 174 12.70 5.93 15.92
CA GLY A 174 13.02 6.25 17.32
C GLY A 174 13.97 5.24 17.95
#